data_AF-A0A0F2JKB2-F1
#
_entry.id   AF-A0A0F2JKB2-F1
#
_cell.length_a   1.000
_cell.length_b   1.000
_cell.length_c   1.000
_cell.angle_alpha   90.00
_cell.angle_beta   90.00
_cell.angle_gamma   90.00
#
_symmetry.space_group_name_H-M   'P 1'
#
loop_
_entity.id
_entity.type
_entity.pdbx_description
1 polymer ?
#
loop_
_entity_poly.entity_id
_entity_poly.type
_entity_poly.pdbx_seq_one_letter_code
_entity_poly.pdbx_strand_id
1 'polypeptide(L)'
;MDTEKLYEEGKARLAQTMSEKGIFDTIHWVQETIRERQVNVRSSVDGIYKPLRIGVVGEIYTILDPYSSMGVEQELGRLGIEVDRSIYLSGWVGNHVFQGLAPGYRSIKSYPGYAKQYLPHFVGGHGQETVGAAVKFAREGFDGIIQIFPLSCMPEIVAASVLPKIQEAYKIPIMTLIVDEHTGQAGIKTRLEAFVDLLERPTMLRGIEQTREEVLGVGGR
;
A
#
# COMPACT_ATOMS: atom_id res chain seq x y z
N MET A 1 -14.06 6.78 -15.17
CA MET A 1 -15.52 6.53 -15.07
C MET A 1 -15.86 5.03 -15.07
N ASP A 2 -15.21 4.18 -15.88
CA ASP A 2 -15.57 2.76 -15.97
C ASP A 2 -14.98 1.86 -14.86
N THR A 3 -13.75 2.12 -14.39
CA THR A 3 -13.11 1.34 -13.30
C THR A 3 -13.78 1.59 -11.95
N GLU A 4 -14.09 2.85 -11.63
CA GLU A 4 -14.79 3.23 -10.39
C GLU A 4 -16.15 2.53 -10.30
N LYS A 5 -16.88 2.47 -11.41
CA LYS A 5 -18.18 1.81 -11.48
C LYS A 5 -18.06 0.31 -11.18
N LEU A 6 -17.08 -0.37 -11.77
CA LEU A 6 -16.81 -1.79 -11.50
C LEU A 6 -16.46 -2.02 -10.04
N TYR A 7 -15.64 -1.14 -9.45
CA TYR A 7 -15.27 -1.20 -8.03
C TYR A 7 -16.49 -1.06 -7.11
N GLU A 8 -17.33 -0.05 -7.34
CA GLU A 8 -18.55 0.16 -6.54
C GLU A 8 -19.55 -0.99 -6.69
N GLU A 9 -19.73 -1.52 -7.90
CA GLU A 9 -20.57 -2.70 -8.14
C GLU A 9 -20.03 -3.95 -7.43
N GLY A 10 -18.71 -4.16 -7.46
CA GLY A 10 -18.06 -5.26 -6.74
C GLY A 10 -18.26 -5.16 -5.23
N LYS A 11 -18.07 -3.98 -4.65
CA LYS A 11 -18.35 -3.74 -3.22
C LYS A 11 -19.80 -4.01 -2.87
N ALA A 12 -20.74 -3.54 -3.68
CA ALA A 12 -22.17 -3.75 -3.44
C ALA A 12 -22.53 -5.24 -3.44
N ARG A 13 -22.00 -6.01 -4.40
CA ARG A 13 -22.20 -7.47 -4.47
C ARG A 13 -21.59 -8.21 -3.28
N LEU A 14 -20.39 -7.82 -2.86
CA LEU A 14 -19.75 -8.38 -1.66
C LEU A 14 -20.58 -8.10 -0.41
N ALA A 15 -21.08 -6.87 -0.25
CA ALA A 15 -21.88 -6.47 0.91
C ALA A 15 -23.25 -7.18 0.97
N GLN A 16 -23.82 -7.53 -0.19
CA GLN A 16 -25.09 -8.25 -0.29
C GLN A 16 -24.93 -9.76 -0.12
N THR A 17 -23.70 -10.27 -0.25
CA THR A 17 -23.43 -11.69 -0.15
C THR A 17 -23.36 -12.13 1.31
N MET A 18 -24.15 -13.14 1.67
CA MET A 18 -24.15 -13.76 3.00
C MET A 18 -23.54 -15.18 3.02
N SER A 19 -22.82 -15.57 1.96
CA SER A 19 -22.22 -16.90 1.83
C SER A 19 -20.82 -16.84 1.23
N GLU A 20 -19.97 -17.79 1.62
CA GLU A 20 -18.63 -17.93 1.07
C GLU A 20 -18.64 -18.11 -0.45
N LYS A 21 -19.58 -18.93 -0.97
CA LYS A 21 -19.76 -19.12 -2.40
C LYS A 21 -20.01 -17.80 -3.14
N GLY A 22 -20.91 -16.96 -2.64
CA GLY A 22 -21.18 -15.67 -3.28
C GLY A 22 -19.98 -14.72 -3.27
N ILE A 23 -19.07 -14.85 -2.29
CA ILE A 23 -17.84 -14.04 -2.22
C ILE A 23 -16.94 -14.47 -3.37
N PHE A 24 -16.72 -15.77 -3.52
CA PHE A 24 -15.93 -16.32 -4.63
C PHE A 24 -16.54 -16.00 -5.99
N ASP A 25 -17.86 -16.13 -6.15
CA ASP A 25 -18.57 -15.79 -7.39
C ASP A 25 -18.39 -14.30 -7.74
N THR A 26 -18.45 -13.42 -6.73
CA THR A 26 -18.23 -11.98 -6.92
C THR A 26 -16.78 -11.68 -7.31
N ILE A 27 -15.80 -12.28 -6.63
CA ILE A 27 -14.37 -12.12 -6.96
C ILE A 27 -14.10 -12.60 -8.39
N HIS A 28 -14.61 -13.77 -8.75
CA HIS A 28 -14.46 -14.33 -10.10
C HIS A 28 -15.08 -13.39 -11.15
N TRP A 29 -16.27 -12.86 -10.89
CA TRP A 29 -16.90 -11.87 -11.79
C TRP A 29 -16.05 -10.61 -11.98
N VAL A 30 -15.49 -10.04 -10.90
CA VAL A 30 -14.59 -8.88 -11.00
C VAL A 30 -13.36 -9.23 -11.83
N GLN A 31 -12.74 -10.38 -11.58
CA GLN A 31 -11.54 -10.83 -12.29
C GLN A 31 -11.79 -11.03 -13.79
N GLU A 32 -12.87 -11.68 -14.18
CA GLU A 32 -13.21 -11.85 -15.60
C GLU A 32 -13.50 -10.51 -16.26
N THR A 33 -14.24 -9.61 -15.58
CA THR A 33 -14.53 -8.28 -16.12
C THR A 33 -13.24 -7.47 -16.34
N ILE A 34 -12.27 -7.54 -15.42
CA ILE A 34 -10.95 -6.92 -15.58
C ILE A 34 -10.21 -7.56 -16.77
N ARG A 35 -10.21 -8.89 -16.88
CA ARG A 35 -9.53 -9.60 -17.96
C ARG A 35 -10.08 -9.23 -19.33
N GLU A 36 -11.40 -9.22 -19.51
CA GLU A 36 -12.07 -8.82 -20.76
C GLU A 36 -11.69 -7.38 -21.15
N ARG A 37 -11.66 -6.47 -20.18
CA ARG A 37 -11.28 -5.06 -20.41
C ARG A 37 -9.81 -4.92 -20.79
N GLN A 38 -8.91 -5.67 -20.15
CA GLN A 38 -7.48 -5.66 -20.47
C GLN A 38 -7.21 -6.19 -21.88
N VAL A 39 -7.91 -7.23 -22.33
CA VAL A 39 -7.78 -7.75 -23.70
C VAL A 39 -8.14 -6.69 -24.74
N ASN A 40 -9.13 -5.83 -24.47
CA ASN A 40 -9.52 -4.74 -25.37
C ASN A 40 -8.51 -3.59 -25.43
N VAL A 41 -7.65 -3.42 -24.42
CA VAL A 41 -6.60 -2.38 -24.36
C VAL A 41 -5.24 -2.90 -24.88
N ARG A 42 -5.03 -4.22 -24.87
CA ARG A 42 -3.78 -4.93 -25.22
C ARG A 42 -3.29 -4.81 -26.67
N SER A 43 -3.92 -4.01 -27.53
CA SER A 43 -3.43 -3.81 -28.90
C SER A 43 -2.18 -2.91 -29.01
N SER A 44 -1.61 -2.41 -27.91
CA SER A 44 -0.51 -1.43 -27.99
C SER A 44 0.66 -1.55 -26.99
N VAL A 45 0.66 -2.46 -26.00
CA VAL A 45 1.84 -2.65 -25.11
C VAL A 45 1.98 -4.12 -24.69
N ASP A 46 3.07 -4.76 -25.09
CA ASP A 46 3.41 -6.15 -24.74
C ASP A 46 3.87 -6.24 -23.27
N GLY A 47 3.01 -6.76 -22.39
CA GLY A 47 3.35 -7.11 -21.00
C GLY A 47 2.15 -7.11 -20.06
N ILE A 48 2.19 -7.96 -19.02
CA ILE A 48 1.26 -7.85 -17.88
C ILE A 48 1.70 -6.63 -17.07
N TYR A 49 0.92 -5.54 -17.09
CA TYR A 49 1.16 -4.36 -16.25
C TYR A 49 1.17 -4.78 -14.78
N LYS A 50 2.33 -4.69 -14.13
CA LYS A 50 2.48 -4.89 -12.69
C LYS A 50 2.42 -3.52 -12.02
N PRO A 51 1.37 -3.21 -11.23
CA PRO A 51 1.28 -1.92 -10.56
C PRO A 51 2.40 -1.77 -9.53
N LEU A 52 2.80 -0.52 -9.29
CA LEU A 52 3.63 -0.18 -8.14
C LEU A 52 2.91 -0.56 -6.84
N ARG A 53 3.67 -1.00 -5.85
CA ARG A 53 3.17 -1.47 -4.56
C ARG A 53 3.60 -0.50 -3.46
N ILE A 54 2.63 0.10 -2.78
CA ILE A 54 2.87 1.00 -1.65
C ILE A 54 2.36 0.37 -0.36
N GLY A 55 3.24 0.32 0.65
CA GLY A 55 2.89 -0.10 2.00
C GLY A 55 2.38 1.08 2.82
N VAL A 56 1.21 0.97 3.44
CA VAL A 56 0.69 1.99 4.38
C VAL A 56 0.95 1.54 5.81
N VAL A 57 1.69 2.34 6.56
CA VAL A 57 2.07 2.12 7.97
C VAL A 57 1.58 3.26 8.85
N GLY A 58 1.62 3.11 10.18
CA GLY A 58 1.12 4.13 11.11
C GLY A 58 0.08 3.65 12.11
N GLU A 59 -0.79 4.57 12.51
CA GLU A 59 -1.73 4.38 13.63
C GLU A 59 -3.01 3.66 13.16
N ILE A 60 -3.50 2.70 13.97
CA ILE A 60 -4.60 1.79 13.59
C ILE A 60 -5.87 2.51 13.12
N TYR A 61 -6.31 3.58 13.80
CA TYR A 61 -7.54 4.26 13.46
C TYR A 61 -7.40 4.98 12.12
N THR A 62 -6.29 5.71 11.93
CA THR A 62 -6.04 6.39 10.66
C THR A 62 -5.84 5.45 9.48
N ILE A 63 -5.25 4.27 9.69
CA ILE A 63 -5.09 3.26 8.63
C ILE A 63 -6.41 2.58 8.26
N LEU A 64 -7.27 2.32 9.24
CA LEU A 64 -8.48 1.52 9.03
C LEU A 64 -9.69 2.36 8.61
N ASP A 65 -9.76 3.63 9.01
CA ASP A 65 -10.89 4.52 8.73
C ASP A 65 -10.63 5.42 7.49
N PRO A 66 -11.39 5.26 6.39
CA PRO A 66 -11.23 6.06 5.18
C PRO A 66 -11.46 7.57 5.38
N TYR A 67 -12.29 7.96 6.35
CA TYR A 67 -12.57 9.36 6.62
C TYR A 67 -11.37 10.03 7.29
N SER A 68 -10.81 9.39 8.31
CA SER A 68 -9.63 9.85 9.04
C SER A 68 -8.37 9.87 8.19
N SER A 69 -8.22 8.91 7.27
CA SER A 69 -7.14 8.92 6.27
C SER A 69 -7.38 9.86 5.09
N MET A 70 -8.53 10.52 5.02
CA MET A 70 -8.94 11.35 3.86
C MET A 70 -8.91 10.60 2.52
N GLY A 71 -9.20 9.30 2.56
CA GLY A 71 -9.32 8.46 1.37
C GLY A 71 -8.00 8.11 0.69
N VAL A 72 -6.88 8.06 1.43
CA VAL A 72 -5.54 7.77 0.89
C VAL A 72 -5.50 6.47 0.07
N GLU A 73 -6.12 5.38 0.55
CA GLU A 73 -6.14 4.12 -0.21
C GLU A 73 -6.91 4.25 -1.53
N GLN A 74 -8.05 4.93 -1.51
CA GLN A 74 -8.86 5.13 -2.71
C GLN A 74 -8.12 5.99 -3.73
N GLU A 75 -7.44 7.04 -3.28
CA GLU A 75 -6.70 7.93 -4.16
C GLU A 75 -5.47 7.23 -4.77
N LEU A 76 -4.71 6.47 -3.97
CA LEU A 76 -3.64 5.61 -4.49
C LEU A 76 -4.16 4.58 -5.50
N GLY A 77 -5.31 3.95 -5.22
CA GLY A 77 -5.96 3.03 -6.15
C GLY A 77 -6.35 3.71 -7.48
N ARG A 78 -6.79 4.97 -7.44
CA ARG A 78 -7.07 5.77 -8.66
C ARG A 78 -5.81 6.11 -9.45
N LEU A 79 -4.67 6.25 -8.77
CA LEU A 79 -3.35 6.40 -9.38
C LEU A 79 -2.77 5.06 -9.88
N GLY A 80 -3.53 3.95 -9.80
CA GLY A 80 -3.11 2.64 -10.30
C GLY A 80 -2.12 1.90 -9.39
N ILE A 81 -2.08 2.28 -8.11
CA ILE A 81 -1.19 1.70 -7.10
C ILE A 81 -1.88 0.53 -6.39
N GLU A 82 -1.15 -0.56 -6.19
CA GLU A 82 -1.54 -1.64 -5.29
C GLU A 82 -1.14 -1.25 -3.85
N VAL A 83 -2.11 -1.19 -2.95
CA VAL A 83 -1.90 -0.79 -1.56
C VAL A 83 -2.04 -1.98 -0.63
N ASP A 84 -1.09 -2.11 0.30
CA ASP A 84 -1.15 -3.06 1.41
C ASP A 84 -0.92 -2.34 2.74
N ARG A 85 -1.68 -2.67 3.77
CA ARG A 85 -1.60 -2.00 5.07
C ARG A 85 -0.78 -2.82 6.06
N SER A 86 -0.08 -2.16 6.97
CA SER A 86 0.58 -2.88 8.07
C SER A 86 -0.44 -3.51 9.03
N ILE A 87 -1.61 -2.90 9.18
CA ILE A 87 -2.64 -3.31 10.14
C ILE A 87 -3.96 -3.57 9.41
N TYR A 88 -4.49 -4.79 9.59
CA TYR A 88 -5.85 -5.17 9.23
C TYR A 88 -6.61 -5.56 10.50
N LEU A 89 -7.90 -5.25 10.57
CA LEU A 89 -8.73 -5.59 11.73
C LEU A 89 -8.65 -7.09 12.06
N SER A 90 -8.71 -7.97 11.06
CA SER A 90 -8.62 -9.42 11.25
C SER A 90 -7.28 -9.85 11.87
N GLY A 91 -6.18 -9.24 11.42
CA GLY A 91 -4.85 -9.51 11.97
C GLY A 91 -4.67 -8.95 13.39
N TRP A 92 -5.21 -7.76 13.65
CA TRP A 92 -5.18 -7.12 14.96
C TRP A 92 -6.00 -7.91 16.00
N VAL A 93 -7.24 -8.30 15.66
CA VAL A 93 -8.11 -9.15 16.49
C VAL A 93 -7.45 -10.52 16.70
N GLY A 94 -6.90 -11.09 15.65
CA GLY A 94 -6.14 -12.33 15.70
C GLY A 94 -5.03 -12.33 16.75
N ASN A 95 -4.25 -11.26 16.78
CA ASN A 95 -3.15 -11.10 17.71
C ASN A 95 -3.62 -10.81 19.15
N HIS A 96 -4.58 -9.90 19.33
CA HIS A 96 -4.95 -9.39 20.65
C HIS A 96 -6.08 -10.17 21.34
N VAL A 97 -7.04 -10.69 20.59
CA VAL A 97 -8.19 -11.44 21.13
C VAL A 97 -7.89 -12.93 21.14
N PHE A 98 -7.34 -13.46 20.05
CA PHE A 98 -7.04 -14.89 19.90
C PHE A 98 -5.59 -15.26 20.22
N GLN A 99 -4.82 -14.35 20.83
CA GLN A 99 -3.41 -14.56 21.22
C GLN A 99 -2.53 -15.12 20.08
N GLY A 100 -2.87 -14.81 18.83
CA GLY A 100 -2.16 -15.26 17.63
C GLY A 100 -2.55 -16.64 17.11
N LEU A 101 -3.57 -17.31 17.66
CA LEU A 101 -4.09 -18.59 17.16
C LEU A 101 -4.86 -18.46 15.84
N ALA A 102 -5.39 -17.27 15.55
CA ALA A 102 -6.05 -16.93 14.31
C ALA A 102 -5.33 -15.73 13.68
N PRO A 103 -4.29 -15.91 12.85
CA PRO A 103 -3.42 -14.82 12.41
C PRO A 103 -4.08 -13.77 11.51
N GLY A 104 -5.30 -14.05 11.01
CA GLY A 104 -6.03 -13.18 10.09
C GLY A 104 -5.31 -13.04 8.74
N TYR A 105 -5.67 -11.99 7.99
CA TYR A 105 -5.06 -11.71 6.69
C TYR A 105 -3.59 -11.31 6.81
N ARG A 106 -3.26 -10.46 7.79
CA ARG A 106 -1.89 -9.98 8.02
C ARG A 106 -1.59 -9.92 9.51
N SER A 107 -0.75 -10.85 9.99
CA SER A 107 -0.35 -10.89 11.39
C SER A 107 0.67 -9.80 11.74
N ILE A 108 0.38 -9.07 12.82
CA ILE A 108 1.25 -8.02 13.35
C ILE A 108 2.38 -8.56 14.24
N LYS A 109 2.33 -9.84 14.63
CA LYS A 109 3.25 -10.47 15.60
C LYS A 109 4.72 -10.37 15.21
N SER A 110 5.01 -10.30 13.91
CA SER A 110 6.37 -10.22 13.39
C SER A 110 7.03 -8.84 13.53
N TYR A 111 6.25 -7.76 13.66
CA TYR A 111 6.78 -6.40 13.56
C TYR A 111 7.77 -6.03 14.68
N PRO A 112 7.56 -6.36 15.96
CA PRO A 112 8.55 -6.07 17.00
C PRO A 112 9.93 -6.68 16.72
N GLY A 113 9.97 -7.86 16.08
CA GLY A 113 11.22 -8.50 15.66
C GLY A 113 11.97 -7.69 14.60
N TYR A 114 11.26 -7.16 13.60
CA TYR A 114 11.84 -6.29 12.59
C TYR A 114 12.22 -4.90 13.13
N ALA A 115 11.48 -4.39 14.12
CA ALA A 115 11.72 -3.08 14.72
C ALA A 115 12.96 -3.06 15.61
N LYS A 116 13.39 -4.21 16.17
CA LYS A 116 14.42 -4.30 17.21
C LYS A 116 15.72 -3.52 16.93
N GLN A 117 16.15 -3.44 15.67
CA GLN A 117 17.37 -2.73 15.27
C GLN A 117 17.22 -1.21 15.28
N TYR A 118 16.00 -0.70 15.16
CA TYR A 118 15.69 0.71 14.92
C TYR A 118 14.91 1.34 16.08
N LEU A 119 14.03 0.58 16.73
CA LEU A 119 13.21 0.97 17.88
C LEU A 119 13.07 -0.21 18.85
N PRO A 120 14.10 -0.49 19.68
CA PRO A 120 14.16 -1.68 20.53
C PRO A 120 13.16 -1.66 21.70
N HIS A 121 12.69 -0.48 22.09
CA HIS A 121 11.80 -0.31 23.25
C HIS A 121 10.40 0.09 22.81
N PHE A 122 9.41 -0.41 23.55
CA PHE A 122 8.02 -0.04 23.36
C PHE A 122 7.81 1.41 23.78
N VAL A 123 7.23 2.21 22.88
CA VAL A 123 7.01 3.66 23.07
C VAL A 123 5.53 4.00 23.25
N GLY A 124 4.68 2.99 23.46
CA GLY A 124 3.22 3.13 23.42
C GLY A 124 2.69 3.06 21.98
N GLY A 125 1.36 2.94 21.85
CA GLY A 125 0.68 2.92 20.55
C GLY A 125 1.24 1.91 19.56
N HIS A 126 1.36 2.31 18.29
CA HIS A 126 1.77 1.47 17.16
C HIS A 126 3.21 1.76 16.68
N GLY A 127 4.02 2.48 17.46
CA GLY A 127 5.32 2.97 16.98
C GLY A 127 6.30 1.83 16.60
N GLN A 128 6.33 0.74 17.39
CA GLN A 128 7.17 -0.42 17.07
C GLN A 128 6.60 -1.20 15.87
N GLU A 129 5.28 -1.33 15.79
CA GLU A 129 4.58 -1.95 14.68
C GLU A 129 4.85 -1.22 13.38
N THR A 130 4.80 0.12 13.38
CA THR A 130 5.09 0.98 12.23
C THR A 130 6.53 0.81 11.75
N VAL A 131 7.51 0.91 12.66
CA VAL A 131 8.94 0.73 12.32
C VAL A 131 9.19 -0.68 11.79
N GLY A 132 8.62 -1.70 12.45
CA GLY A 132 8.77 -3.09 12.05
C GLY A 132 8.12 -3.42 10.71
N ALA A 133 6.93 -2.87 10.47
CA ALA A 133 6.22 -3.01 9.20
C ALA A 133 6.96 -2.32 8.06
N ALA A 134 7.54 -1.13 8.28
CA ALA A 134 8.35 -0.45 7.27
C ALA A 134 9.55 -1.30 6.85
N VAL A 135 10.26 -1.90 7.81
CA VAL A 135 11.35 -2.85 7.50
C VAL A 135 10.84 -4.08 6.76
N LYS A 136 9.68 -4.63 7.15
CA LYS A 136 9.10 -5.79 6.49
C LYS A 136 8.71 -5.48 5.04
N PHE A 137 7.99 -4.39 4.79
CA PHE A 137 7.61 -3.97 3.44
C PHE A 137 8.83 -3.70 2.56
N ALA A 138 9.87 -3.08 3.10
CA ALA A 138 11.13 -2.90 2.38
C ALA A 138 11.75 -4.25 1.95
N ARG A 139 11.73 -5.25 2.83
CA ARG A 139 12.23 -6.61 2.53
C ARG A 139 11.34 -7.39 1.56
N GLU A 140 10.04 -7.09 1.53
CA GLU A 140 9.06 -7.69 0.61
C GLU A 140 9.06 -7.03 -0.78
N GLY A 141 9.95 -6.07 -1.03
CA GLY A 141 10.13 -5.44 -2.34
C GLY A 141 8.98 -4.50 -2.72
N PHE A 142 8.41 -3.79 -1.74
CA PHE A 142 7.50 -2.67 -2.02
C PHE A 142 8.28 -1.51 -2.64
N ASP A 143 7.61 -0.72 -3.48
CA ASP A 143 8.22 0.39 -4.21
C ASP A 143 8.27 1.66 -3.36
N GLY A 144 7.34 1.81 -2.40
CA GLY A 144 7.33 2.92 -1.45
C GLY A 144 6.53 2.62 -0.19
N ILE A 145 6.72 3.45 0.83
CA ILE A 145 5.98 3.36 2.10
C ILE A 145 5.37 4.72 2.43
N ILE A 146 4.13 4.72 2.91
CA ILE A 146 3.46 5.92 3.43
C ILE A 146 3.12 5.67 4.89
N GLN A 147 3.69 6.47 5.79
CA GLN A 147 3.26 6.53 7.19
C GLN A 147 2.10 7.51 7.31
N ILE A 148 1.00 7.11 7.96
CA ILE A 148 -0.14 7.98 8.26
C ILE A 148 -0.53 7.91 9.74
N PHE A 149 -0.72 9.07 10.37
CA PHE A 149 -1.12 9.14 11.78
C PHE A 149 -1.74 10.49 12.13
N PRO A 150 -2.54 10.59 13.21
CA PRO A 150 -3.17 11.84 13.59
C PRO A 150 -2.18 12.78 14.27
N LEU A 151 -2.39 14.09 14.14
CA LEU A 151 -1.60 15.09 14.86
C LEU A 151 -1.56 14.74 16.36
N SER A 152 -0.40 14.99 16.99
CA SER A 152 -0.10 14.68 18.39
C SER A 152 0.04 13.19 18.76
N CYS A 153 0.06 12.27 17.80
CA CYS A 153 0.37 10.86 18.07
C CYS A 153 1.87 10.65 18.38
N MET A 154 2.26 10.82 19.66
CA MET A 154 3.66 10.71 20.10
C MET A 154 4.37 9.42 19.62
N PRO A 155 3.81 8.20 19.74
CA PRO A 155 4.48 7.00 19.24
C PRO A 155 4.83 7.04 17.75
N GLU A 156 3.95 7.62 16.94
CA GLU A 156 4.13 7.74 15.51
C GLU A 156 5.08 8.88 15.13
N ILE A 157 5.13 9.95 15.92
CA ILE A 157 6.19 10.97 15.81
C ILE A 157 7.56 10.34 16.09
N VAL A 158 7.66 9.48 17.11
CA VAL A 158 8.88 8.72 17.38
C VAL A 158 9.22 7.80 16.21
N ALA A 159 8.25 7.04 15.70
CA ALA A 159 8.46 6.20 14.51
C ALA A 159 8.92 7.02 13.30
N ALA A 160 8.28 8.15 13.02
CA ALA A 160 8.63 9.06 11.91
C ALA A 160 10.09 9.55 12.00
N SER A 161 10.61 9.78 13.21
CA SER A 161 12.01 10.16 13.41
C SER A 161 13.01 9.04 13.08
N VAL A 162 12.54 7.78 13.10
CA VAL A 162 13.33 6.57 12.85
C VAL A 162 13.28 6.16 11.37
N LEU A 163 12.15 6.38 10.68
CA LEU A 163 11.94 5.97 9.29
C LEU A 163 13.02 6.45 8.30
N PRO A 164 13.63 7.65 8.42
CA PRO A 164 14.72 8.06 7.54
C PRO A 164 15.92 7.09 7.53
N LYS A 165 16.22 6.46 8.67
CA LYS A 165 17.30 5.44 8.75
C LYS A 165 16.94 4.17 7.98
N ILE A 166 15.67 3.79 7.99
CA ILE A 166 15.16 2.64 7.22
C ILE A 166 15.18 2.97 5.73
N GLN A 167 14.70 4.17 5.34
CA GLN A 167 14.78 4.66 3.96
C GLN A 167 16.22 4.60 3.43
N GLU A 168 17.20 5.05 4.23
CA GLU A 168 18.60 5.01 3.83
C GLU A 168 19.15 3.58 3.73
N ALA A 169 18.83 2.72 4.70
CA ALA A 169 19.35 1.36 4.77
C ALA A 169 18.80 0.44 3.66
N TYR A 170 17.52 0.59 3.32
CA TYR A 170 16.83 -0.26 2.35
C TYR A 170 16.61 0.42 0.98
N LYS A 171 16.99 1.69 0.84
CA LYS A 171 16.81 2.49 -0.39
C LYS A 171 15.36 2.52 -0.90
N ILE A 172 14.41 2.51 0.03
CA ILE A 172 12.98 2.59 -0.24
C ILE A 172 12.45 4.00 0.12
N PRO A 173 11.80 4.73 -0.79
CA PRO A 173 11.18 6.01 -0.46
C PRO A 173 10.06 5.88 0.58
N ILE A 174 10.07 6.76 1.58
CA ILE A 174 9.09 6.81 2.66
C ILE A 174 8.54 8.24 2.79
N MET A 175 7.21 8.37 2.76
CA MET A 175 6.51 9.64 3.01
C MET A 175 5.72 9.57 4.31
N THR A 176 5.74 10.65 5.09
CA THR A 176 4.92 10.79 6.29
C THR A 176 3.77 11.78 6.06
N LEU A 177 2.54 11.34 6.33
CA LEU A 177 1.31 12.13 6.32
C LEU A 177 0.79 12.26 7.75
N ILE A 178 0.69 13.50 8.21
CA ILE A 178 0.05 13.83 9.49
C ILE A 178 -1.32 14.39 9.16
N VAL A 179 -2.36 13.83 9.77
CA VAL A 179 -3.75 14.24 9.55
C VAL A 179 -4.31 14.93 10.79
N ASP A 180 -5.06 16.00 10.59
CA ASP A 180 -5.84 16.70 11.62
C ASP A 180 -7.16 17.23 11.03
N GLU A 181 -8.03 17.80 11.87
CA GLU A 181 -9.32 18.34 11.45
C GLU A 181 -9.23 19.50 10.44
N HIS A 182 -8.07 20.17 10.38
CA HIS A 182 -7.82 21.29 9.48
C HIS A 182 -7.13 20.89 8.18
N THR A 183 -6.73 19.62 8.05
CA THR A 183 -5.99 19.14 6.90
C THR A 183 -6.90 19.11 5.68
N GLY A 184 -6.51 19.82 4.62
CA GLY A 184 -7.29 19.86 3.37
C GLY A 184 -7.04 18.62 2.51
N GLN A 185 -8.10 17.93 2.09
CA GLN A 185 -8.03 16.74 1.23
C GLN A 185 -7.22 16.98 -0.05
N ALA A 186 -7.34 18.16 -0.65
CA ALA A 186 -6.59 18.53 -1.85
C ALA A 186 -5.07 18.49 -1.64
N GLY A 187 -4.59 18.91 -0.45
CA GLY A 187 -3.17 18.90 -0.13
C GLY A 187 -2.61 17.49 0.02
N ILE A 188 -3.38 16.56 0.60
CA ILE A 188 -2.99 15.14 0.67
C ILE A 188 -2.90 14.56 -0.73
N LYS A 189 -3.93 14.78 -1.56
CA LYS A 189 -3.98 14.29 -2.94
C LYS A 189 -2.75 14.70 -3.75
N THR A 190 -2.40 15.98 -3.77
CA THR A 190 -1.22 16.46 -4.52
C THR A 190 0.09 15.86 -4.00
N ARG A 191 0.20 15.59 -2.69
CA ARG A 191 1.37 14.91 -2.13
C ARG A 191 1.44 13.43 -2.53
N LEU A 192 0.30 12.74 -2.60
CA LEU A 192 0.23 11.36 -3.10
C LEU A 192 0.62 11.30 -4.58
N GLU A 193 0.09 12.20 -5.41
CA GLU A 193 0.45 12.33 -6.84
C GLU A 193 1.96 12.53 -7.00
N ALA A 194 2.53 13.52 -6.30
CA ALA A 194 3.97 13.79 -6.36
C ALA A 194 4.83 12.62 -5.84
N PHE A 195 4.34 11.86 -4.86
CA PHE A 195 5.04 10.68 -4.35
C PHE A 195 5.02 9.54 -5.37
N VAL A 196 3.88 9.28 -6.02
CA VAL A 196 3.76 8.28 -7.09
C VAL A 196 4.65 8.66 -8.27
N ASP A 197 4.62 9.91 -8.72
CA ASP A 197 5.50 10.42 -9.79
C ASP A 197 6.99 10.18 -9.48
N LEU A 198 7.39 10.28 -8.22
CA LEU A 198 8.75 10.00 -7.79
C LEU A 198 9.09 8.50 -7.92
N LEU A 199 8.15 7.61 -7.60
CA LEU A 199 8.34 6.16 -7.69
C LEU A 199 8.34 5.62 -9.13
N GLU A 200 7.64 6.29 -10.06
CA GLU A 200 7.59 5.88 -11.47
C GLU A 200 8.88 6.20 -12.23
N ARG A 201 9.62 7.24 -11.83
CA ARG A 201 10.85 7.69 -12.54
C ARG A 201 11.91 6.59 -12.70
N PRO A 202 12.31 5.83 -11.66
CA PRO A 202 13.28 4.75 -11.83
C PRO A 202 12.79 3.63 -12.75
N THR A 203 11.49 3.33 -12.72
CA THR A 203 10.87 2.31 -13.57
C THR A 203 10.88 2.72 -15.03
N MET A 204 10.55 3.98 -15.32
CA MET A 204 10.62 4.58 -16.65
C MET A 204 12.04 4.56 -17.22
N LEU A 205 13.05 4.94 -16.41
CA LEU A 205 14.45 4.94 -16.85
C LEU A 205 14.96 3.53 -17.17
N ARG A 206 14.61 2.52 -16.36
CA ARG A 206 14.95 1.12 -16.63
C ARG A 206 14.30 0.59 -17.91
N GLY A 207 13.05 0.95 -18.18
CA GLY A 207 12.36 0.58 -19.42
C GLY A 207 13.05 1.17 -20.65
N ILE A 208 13.46 2.44 -20.59
CA ILE A 208 14.19 3.11 -21.68
C ILE A 208 15.55 2.45 -21.94
N GLU A 209 16.29 2.07 -20.89
CA GLU A 209 17.57 1.36 -21.04
C GLU A 209 17.40 -0.02 -21.71
N GLN A 210 16.40 -0.80 -21.28
CA GLN A 210 16.09 -2.11 -21.88
C GLN A 210 15.70 -2.00 -23.36
N THR A 211 14.80 -1.07 -23.70
CA THR A 211 14.42 -0.83 -25.10
C THR A 211 15.62 -0.39 -25.94
N ARG A 212 16.53 0.41 -25.38
CA ARG A 212 17.73 0.85 -26.09
C ARG A 212 18.71 -0.29 -26.36
N GLU A 213 18.89 -1.20 -25.41
CA GLU A 213 19.72 -2.41 -25.60
C GLU A 213 19.12 -3.36 -26.64
N GLU A 214 17.80 -3.56 -26.62
CA GLU A 214 17.10 -4.41 -27.60
C GLU A 214 17.20 -3.84 -29.02
N VAL A 215 16.99 -2.53 -29.21
CA VAL A 215 17.11 -1.87 -30.52
C VAL A 215 18.54 -1.96 -31.07
N LEU A 216 19.55 -1.80 -30.21
CA LEU A 216 20.96 -1.94 -30.59
C LEU A 216 21.34 -3.39 -30.93
N GLY A 217 20.69 -4.39 -30.31
CA GLY A 217 20.87 -5.81 -30.61
C GLY A 217 20.29 -6.25 -31.97
N VAL A 218 19.26 -5.55 -32.46
CA VAL A 218 18.63 -5.84 -33.76
C VAL A 218 19.39 -5.21 -34.94
N GLY A 219 20.08 -4.08 -34.73
CA GLY A 219 20.87 -3.39 -35.76
C GLY A 219 22.25 -3.98 -36.06
N GLY A 220 22.64 -5.07 -35.40
CA GLY A 220 23.97 -5.69 -35.49
C GLY A 220 24.06 -6.97 -36.34
N ARG A 221 23.08 -7.25 -37.22
CA ARG A 221 23.09 -8.39 -38.15
C ARG A 221 23.00 -7.94 -39.60
#